data_AF-A0A7S2MCD9-F1
#
_entry.id   AF-A0A7S2MCD9-F1
#
_cell.length_a   1.000
_cell.length_b   1.000
_cell.length_c   1.000
_cell.angle_alpha   90.00
_cell.angle_beta   90.00
_cell.angle_gamma   90.00
#
_symmetry.space_group_name_H-M   'P 1'
#
loop_
_entity.id
_entity.type
_entity.pdbx_description
1 polymer ?
#
loop_
_entity_poly.entity_id
_entity_poly.type
_entity_poly.pdbx_seq_one_letter_code
_entity_poly.pdbx_strand_id
1 'polypeptide(L)'
;RGLLSGDQLVFALRLAEIRLSHDTAQFTTGTGTGTSSYHQHEQQQSLSTSELDALVKQGLNSYLHATPTTSRGAAYRQAHSNCPVLHAGVPLSELQLDSLAHLSTLLPASLKALADPVAPPEEPCRGEWAAFLKDGEAEEKMPIQWVPNELTSGGDLGTIRFSILRLLVVRALRPDRAVAAMELCVTAVFGNSFSWRGSSDLYEIATVETEAKTPLLISSSAGFDSGGEVRSIATGRGIGLVEVAMGS
;
A
#
# COMPACT_ATOMS: atom_id res chain seq x y z
N ARG A 1 -9.45 15.56 8.77
CA ARG A 1 -10.89 15.69 9.11
C ARG A 1 -11.73 16.10 7.91
N GLY A 2 -11.37 17.14 7.15
CA GLY A 2 -12.08 17.51 5.91
C GLY A 2 -11.83 16.62 4.67
N LEU A 3 -11.20 15.45 4.83
CA LEU A 3 -10.96 14.51 3.72
C LEU A 3 -12.14 13.55 3.61
N LEU A 4 -12.59 13.31 2.39
CA LEU A 4 -13.61 12.30 2.09
C LEU A 4 -13.09 10.91 2.47
N SER A 5 -13.99 10.01 2.90
CA SER A 5 -13.61 8.65 3.32
C SER A 5 -12.84 7.86 2.25
N GLY A 6 -13.14 8.11 0.96
CA GLY A 6 -12.41 7.50 -0.16
C GLY A 6 -10.96 7.98 -0.29
N ASP A 7 -10.67 9.21 0.13
CA ASP A 7 -9.36 9.84 -0.03
C ASP A 7 -8.46 9.67 1.20
N GLN A 8 -9.04 9.36 2.36
CA GLN A 8 -8.31 9.21 3.63
C GLN A 8 -7.21 8.15 3.54
N LEU A 9 -7.49 7.00 2.92
CA LEU A 9 -6.50 5.92 2.79
C LEU A 9 -5.38 6.29 1.81
N VAL A 10 -5.73 6.95 0.70
CA VAL A 10 -4.75 7.43 -0.28
C VAL A 10 -3.83 8.47 0.36
N PHE A 11 -4.39 9.38 1.16
CA PHE A 11 -3.62 10.34 1.93
C PHE A 11 -2.71 9.65 2.96
N ALA A 12 -3.20 8.63 3.67
CA ALA A 12 -2.39 7.85 4.60
C ALA A 12 -1.20 7.14 3.91
N LEU A 13 -1.41 6.56 2.72
CA LEU A 13 -0.31 6.00 1.93
C LEU A 13 0.69 7.05 1.46
N ARG A 14 0.23 8.25 1.12
CA ARG A 14 1.13 9.35 0.76
C ARG A 14 2.01 9.76 1.95
N LEU A 15 1.43 9.80 3.15
CA LEU A 15 2.22 10.00 4.36
C LEU A 15 3.21 8.85 4.59
N ALA A 16 2.82 7.60 4.33
CA ALA A 16 3.70 6.44 4.44
C ALA A 16 4.90 6.55 3.47
N GLU A 17 4.65 6.92 2.21
CA GLU A 17 5.69 7.18 1.20
C GLU A 17 6.68 8.25 1.67
N ILE A 18 6.17 9.37 2.19
CA ILE A 18 7.00 10.48 2.71
C ILE A 18 7.86 10.02 3.89
N ARG A 19 7.27 9.29 4.84
CA ARG A 19 7.96 8.75 6.02
C ARG A 19 9.11 7.83 5.61
N LEU A 20 8.85 6.91 4.69
CA LEU A 20 9.84 5.95 4.20
C LEU A 20 10.95 6.62 3.39
N SER A 21 10.61 7.65 2.62
CA SER A 21 11.59 8.46 1.88
C SER A 21 12.53 9.23 2.81
N HIS A 22 12.03 9.67 3.96
CA HIS A 22 12.83 10.37 4.97
C HIS A 22 13.75 9.40 5.74
N ASP A 23 13.25 8.23 6.15
CA ASP A 23 14.04 7.29 6.95
C ASP A 23 15.20 6.70 6.14
N THR A 24 14.97 6.39 4.87
CA THR A 24 16.03 5.92 3.96
C THR A 24 17.11 6.97 3.70
N ALA A 25 16.82 8.28 3.81
CA ALA A 25 17.84 9.32 3.72
C ALA A 25 18.77 9.33 4.95
N GLN A 26 18.24 9.06 6.15
CA GLN A 26 19.03 9.01 7.38
C GLN A 26 19.98 7.80 7.42
N PHE A 27 19.58 6.67 6.85
CA PHE A 27 20.41 5.47 6.72
C PHE A 27 21.66 5.69 5.85
N THR A 28 21.60 6.54 4.82
CA THR A 28 22.77 6.82 3.96
C THR A 28 23.83 7.70 4.62
N THR A 29 23.50 8.40 5.71
CA THR A 29 24.41 9.32 6.41
C THR A 29 25.07 8.72 7.66
N GLY A 30 24.68 7.51 8.07
CA GLY A 30 25.20 6.85 9.26
C GLY A 30 26.01 5.58 8.96
N THR A 31 27.30 5.63 9.26
CA THR A 31 28.32 4.54 9.27
C THR A 31 28.94 4.17 7.90
N GLY A 32 30.26 4.12 7.71
CA GLY A 32 31.33 3.88 8.68
C GLY A 32 31.90 2.48 8.47
N THR A 33 33.13 2.44 7.97
CA THR A 33 34.08 1.31 7.88
C THR A 33 33.76 0.07 8.74
N GLY A 34 33.59 -1.08 8.09
CA GLY A 34 33.52 -2.38 8.74
C GLY A 34 33.86 -3.50 7.76
N THR A 35 35.15 -3.83 7.65
CA THR A 35 35.66 -5.03 7.00
C THR A 35 35.30 -6.28 7.81
N SER A 36 34.70 -7.29 7.19
CA SER A 36 34.97 -8.69 7.52
C SER A 36 34.57 -9.65 6.39
N SER A 37 35.58 -10.42 5.99
CA SER A 37 35.56 -11.60 5.13
C SER A 37 35.16 -12.86 5.93
N TYR A 38 34.30 -13.74 5.39
CA TYR A 38 34.61 -15.15 5.06
C TYR A 38 33.37 -16.02 4.69
N HIS A 39 33.60 -16.85 3.66
CA HIS A 39 33.00 -18.13 3.23
C HIS A 39 31.66 -18.26 2.46
N GLN A 40 31.73 -19.19 1.50
CA GLN A 40 30.95 -19.44 0.28
C GLN A 40 29.86 -20.52 0.42
N HIS A 41 28.98 -20.52 -0.59
CA HIS A 41 28.16 -21.63 -1.14
C HIS A 41 26.74 -21.84 -0.60
N GLU A 42 25.82 -20.97 -1.02
CA GLU A 42 24.53 -21.34 -1.63
C GLU A 42 24.18 -20.24 -2.65
N GLN A 43 23.95 -20.59 -3.92
CA GLN A 43 23.53 -19.63 -4.95
C GLN A 43 22.04 -19.31 -4.79
N GLN A 44 21.67 -18.68 -3.68
CA GLN A 44 20.49 -17.83 -3.61
C GLN A 44 20.99 -16.40 -3.74
N GLN A 45 20.51 -15.69 -4.77
CA GLN A 45 20.83 -14.28 -4.98
C GLN A 45 20.30 -13.47 -3.80
N SER A 46 21.16 -13.18 -2.83
CA SER A 46 20.81 -12.30 -1.71
C SER A 46 20.54 -10.89 -2.23
N LEU A 47 19.40 -10.32 -1.85
CA LEU A 47 19.03 -8.95 -2.21
C LEU A 47 19.98 -7.96 -1.56
N SER A 48 20.50 -7.00 -2.34
CA SER A 48 21.30 -5.92 -1.75
C SER A 48 20.41 -4.98 -0.94
N THR A 49 21.00 -4.30 0.05
CA THR A 49 20.30 -3.25 0.81
C THR A 49 19.79 -2.12 -0.11
N SER A 50 20.52 -1.80 -1.18
CA SER A 50 20.10 -0.81 -2.17
C SER A 50 18.90 -1.25 -3.01
N GLU A 51 18.77 -2.55 -3.32
CA GLU A 51 17.60 -3.10 -4.01
C GLU A 51 16.35 -3.10 -3.12
N LEU A 52 16.53 -3.37 -1.83
CA LEU A 52 15.48 -3.32 -0.83
C LEU A 52 14.98 -1.89 -0.61
N ASP A 53 15.89 -0.92 -0.55
CA ASP A 53 15.55 0.51 -0.48
C ASP A 53 14.86 0.99 -1.75
N ALA A 54 15.28 0.50 -2.92
CA ALA A 54 14.62 0.78 -4.19
C ALA A 54 13.19 0.24 -4.20
N LEU A 55 12.93 -0.97 -3.69
CA LEU A 55 11.58 -1.50 -3.55
C LEU A 55 10.69 -0.60 -2.68
N VAL A 56 11.22 -0.14 -1.54
CA VAL A 56 10.49 0.75 -0.62
C VAL A 56 10.15 2.08 -1.29
N LYS A 57 11.13 2.70 -1.96
CA LYS A 57 10.96 4.01 -2.61
C LYS A 57 10.10 3.93 -3.88
N GLN A 58 10.41 2.99 -4.75
CA GLN A 58 9.82 2.88 -6.09
C GLN A 58 8.49 2.13 -6.07
N GLY A 59 8.32 1.17 -5.14
CA GLY A 59 7.09 0.38 -5.02
C GLY A 59 5.87 1.24 -4.72
N LEU A 60 5.88 1.96 -3.60
CA LEU A 60 4.77 2.85 -3.23
C LEU A 60 4.56 3.99 -4.25
N ASN A 61 5.64 4.59 -4.76
CA ASN A 61 5.55 5.63 -5.76
C ASN A 61 4.86 5.12 -7.05
N SER A 62 5.24 3.93 -7.51
CA SER A 62 4.61 3.30 -8.67
C SER A 62 3.13 3.00 -8.42
N TYR A 63 2.74 2.52 -7.23
CA TYR A 63 1.34 2.29 -6.89
C TYR A 63 0.51 3.58 -7.03
N LEU A 64 1.07 4.70 -6.58
CA LEU A 64 0.37 5.97 -6.51
C LEU A 64 0.40 6.79 -7.82
N HIS A 65 1.36 6.51 -8.71
CA HIS A 65 1.56 7.27 -9.95
C HIS A 65 1.48 6.45 -11.25
N ALA A 66 1.37 5.13 -11.18
CA ALA A 66 1.28 4.30 -12.38
C ALA A 66 0.00 4.61 -13.17
N THR A 67 0.18 5.21 -14.34
CA THR A 67 -0.82 5.20 -15.40
C THR A 67 -0.62 3.92 -16.22
N PRO A 68 -1.69 3.14 -16.50
CA PRO A 68 -1.57 1.95 -17.33
C PRO A 68 -1.24 2.37 -18.77
N THR A 69 0.03 2.32 -19.17
CA THR A 69 0.43 2.59 -20.56
C THR A 69 0.26 1.35 -21.41
N THR A 70 -0.69 1.37 -22.34
CA THR A 70 -1.09 0.25 -23.22
C THR A 70 0.06 -0.32 -24.09
N SER A 71 1.09 0.48 -24.40
CA SER A 71 2.16 0.08 -25.33
C SER A 71 3.17 -0.91 -24.74
N ARG A 72 3.38 -0.91 -23.41
CA ARG A 72 4.38 -1.76 -22.75
C ARG A 72 3.89 -3.20 -22.51
N GLY A 73 2.59 -3.38 -22.31
CA GLY A 73 1.96 -4.71 -22.21
C GLY A 73 2.10 -5.53 -23.50
N ALA A 74 2.22 -4.89 -24.67
CA ALA A 74 2.30 -5.58 -25.96
C ALA A 74 3.55 -6.48 -26.11
N ALA A 75 4.72 -6.04 -25.65
CA ALA A 75 5.95 -6.84 -25.76
C ALA A 75 5.97 -8.02 -24.78
N TYR A 76 5.49 -7.81 -23.55
CA TYR A 76 5.31 -8.87 -22.55
C TYR A 76 4.24 -9.88 -23.00
N ARG A 77 3.12 -9.40 -23.56
CA ARG A 77 2.11 -10.23 -24.23
C ARG A 77 2.69 -11.04 -25.37
N GLN A 78 3.52 -10.45 -26.23
CA GLN A 78 4.09 -11.18 -27.36
C GLN A 78 5.04 -12.29 -26.89
N ALA A 79 5.86 -12.00 -25.87
CA ALA A 79 6.74 -12.98 -25.23
C ALA A 79 5.97 -14.08 -24.46
N HIS A 80 4.75 -13.82 -24.00
CA HIS A 80 3.98 -14.74 -23.13
C HIS A 80 2.63 -15.16 -23.72
N SER A 81 2.42 -14.90 -25.01
CA SER A 81 1.22 -15.23 -25.78
C SER A 81 0.91 -16.73 -25.80
N ASN A 82 1.94 -17.57 -25.64
CA ASN A 82 1.83 -19.02 -25.58
C ASN A 82 1.64 -19.58 -24.15
N CYS A 83 1.63 -18.74 -23.10
CA CYS A 83 1.40 -19.17 -21.70
C CYS A 83 0.82 -18.03 -20.83
N PRO A 84 -0.49 -17.72 -20.92
CA PRO A 84 -1.15 -16.67 -20.12
C PRO A 84 -1.46 -17.13 -18.69
N VAL A 85 -0.56 -17.90 -18.11
CA VAL A 85 -0.79 -18.69 -16.92
C VAL A 85 0.29 -18.34 -15.92
N LEU A 86 -0.09 -17.98 -14.69
CA LEU A 86 0.90 -17.96 -13.61
C LEU A 86 1.54 -19.35 -13.50
N HIS A 87 2.76 -19.42 -12.98
CA HIS A 87 3.51 -20.64 -12.65
C HIS A 87 2.67 -21.79 -12.05
N ALA A 88 1.52 -21.46 -11.46
CA ALA A 88 0.54 -22.37 -10.86
C ALA A 88 -0.49 -23.02 -11.82
N GLY A 89 -0.48 -22.78 -13.14
CA GLY A 89 -1.50 -23.38 -14.01
C GLY A 89 -2.84 -22.63 -13.96
N VAL A 90 -2.87 -21.44 -13.34
CA VAL A 90 -4.08 -20.61 -13.20
C VAL A 90 -4.13 -19.57 -14.32
N PRO A 91 -5.20 -19.52 -15.11
CA PRO A 91 -5.34 -18.55 -16.19
C PRO A 91 -5.43 -17.14 -15.62
N LEU A 92 -4.63 -16.23 -16.18
CA LEU A 92 -4.70 -14.81 -15.88
C LEU A 92 -5.51 -14.06 -16.94
N SER A 93 -6.21 -13.02 -16.50
CA SER A 93 -6.81 -12.04 -17.40
C SER A 93 -5.74 -11.14 -18.04
N GLU A 94 -6.06 -10.57 -19.20
CA GLU A 94 -5.16 -9.66 -19.92
C GLU A 94 -4.71 -8.46 -19.06
N LEU A 95 -5.61 -7.96 -18.20
CA LEU A 95 -5.31 -6.87 -17.28
C LEU A 95 -4.28 -7.25 -16.22
N GLN A 96 -4.36 -8.48 -15.69
CA GLN A 96 -3.40 -8.99 -14.72
C GLN A 96 -2.03 -9.21 -15.36
N LEU A 97 -2.00 -9.72 -16.59
CA LEU A 97 -0.76 -9.86 -17.38
C LEU A 97 -0.07 -8.52 -17.62
N ASP A 98 -0.82 -7.49 -18.04
CA ASP A 98 -0.25 -6.15 -18.23
C ASP A 98 0.26 -5.54 -16.90
N SER A 99 -0.45 -5.80 -15.81
CA SER A 99 -0.06 -5.34 -14.47
C SER A 99 1.21 -6.03 -13.96
N LEU A 100 1.34 -7.34 -14.22
CA LEU A 100 2.56 -8.11 -13.93
C LEU A 100 3.74 -7.64 -14.80
N ALA A 101 3.49 -7.34 -16.07
CA ALA A 101 4.51 -6.78 -16.96
C ALA A 101 5.09 -5.49 -16.39
N HIS A 102 4.22 -4.58 -15.93
CA HIS A 102 4.65 -3.35 -15.29
C HIS A 102 5.41 -3.61 -13.98
N LEU A 103 4.90 -4.51 -13.15
CA LEU A 103 5.54 -4.90 -11.88
C LEU A 103 6.93 -5.53 -12.10
N SER A 104 7.13 -6.32 -13.17
CA SER A 104 8.43 -6.90 -13.54
C SER A 104 9.54 -5.87 -13.76
N THR A 105 9.17 -4.67 -14.24
CA THR A 105 10.12 -3.58 -14.49
C THR A 105 10.51 -2.83 -13.23
N LEU A 106 9.69 -2.96 -12.18
CA LEU A 106 9.84 -2.25 -10.91
C LEU A 106 10.55 -3.11 -9.86
N LEU A 107 10.49 -4.43 -10.00
CA LEU A 107 11.07 -5.36 -9.05
C LEU A 107 12.58 -5.59 -9.31
N PRO A 108 13.38 -5.76 -8.24
CA PRO A 108 14.76 -6.25 -8.30
C PRO A 108 14.89 -7.55 -9.11
N ALA A 109 16.08 -7.81 -9.66
CA ALA A 109 16.30 -8.94 -10.57
C ALA A 109 15.95 -10.31 -9.95
N SER A 110 16.16 -10.48 -8.65
CA SER A 110 15.79 -11.69 -7.89
C SER A 110 14.28 -11.88 -7.74
N LEU A 111 13.50 -10.82 -7.86
CA LEU A 111 12.04 -10.84 -7.85
C LEU A 111 11.43 -10.81 -9.26
N LYS A 112 12.24 -10.66 -10.33
CA LYS A 112 11.77 -10.78 -11.72
C LYS A 112 11.30 -12.20 -12.05
N ALA A 113 11.85 -13.21 -11.38
CA ALA A 113 11.39 -14.59 -11.47
C ALA A 113 9.88 -14.75 -11.13
N LEU A 114 9.30 -13.82 -10.37
CA LEU A 114 7.85 -13.76 -10.09
C LEU A 114 7.02 -13.39 -11.34
N ALA A 115 7.60 -12.57 -12.21
CA ALA A 115 6.97 -12.08 -13.41
C ALA A 115 7.42 -12.82 -14.68
N ASP A 116 8.24 -13.86 -14.55
CA ASP A 116 8.65 -14.73 -15.65
C ASP A 116 7.79 -16.00 -15.63
N PRO A 117 6.60 -16.07 -16.26
CA PRO A 117 5.65 -17.20 -16.18
C PRO A 117 6.18 -18.60 -16.59
N VAL A 118 7.46 -18.73 -16.94
CA VAL A 118 8.11 -19.91 -17.53
C VAL A 118 9.06 -20.65 -16.57
N ALA A 119 9.52 -20.05 -15.47
CA ALA A 119 10.43 -20.76 -14.56
C ALA A 119 9.66 -21.75 -13.65
N PRO A 120 9.97 -23.06 -13.61
CA PRO A 120 9.25 -24.00 -12.76
C PRO A 120 9.60 -23.78 -11.29
N PRO A 121 8.68 -23.37 -10.39
CA PRO A 121 8.89 -23.61 -8.97
C PRO A 121 8.65 -25.10 -8.71
N GLU A 122 9.31 -25.63 -7.69
CA GLU A 122 9.02 -26.96 -7.17
C GLU A 122 7.50 -27.10 -6.90
N GLU A 123 6.94 -28.31 -7.08
CA GLU A 123 5.50 -28.58 -7.00
C GLU A 123 4.69 -27.95 -5.83
N PRO A 124 5.22 -27.75 -4.60
CA PRO A 124 4.42 -27.20 -3.50
C PRO A 124 3.85 -25.79 -3.73
N CYS A 125 4.52 -24.93 -4.51
CA CYS A 125 4.10 -23.53 -4.67
C CYS A 125 2.82 -23.37 -5.53
N ARG A 126 2.46 -24.38 -6.34
CA ARG A 126 1.34 -24.32 -7.31
C ARG A 126 -0.03 -24.19 -6.62
N GLY A 127 -0.28 -24.98 -5.58
CA GLY A 127 -1.56 -25.00 -4.89
C GLY A 127 -1.85 -23.69 -4.14
N GLU A 128 -0.81 -23.07 -3.57
CA GLU A 128 -0.92 -21.87 -2.76
C GLU A 128 -1.31 -20.64 -3.58
N TRP A 129 -0.73 -20.46 -4.77
CA TRP A 129 -1.13 -19.38 -5.67
C TRP A 129 -2.56 -19.54 -6.20
N ALA A 130 -2.98 -20.77 -6.48
CA ALA A 130 -4.36 -21.04 -6.87
C ALA A 130 -5.35 -20.78 -5.72
N ALA A 131 -4.96 -21.07 -4.48
CA ALA A 131 -5.72 -20.73 -3.28
C ALA A 131 -5.78 -19.21 -3.10
N PHE A 132 -4.64 -18.51 -3.14
CA PHE A 132 -4.54 -17.05 -3.04
C PHE A 132 -5.46 -16.32 -4.03
N LEU A 133 -5.48 -16.74 -5.30
CA LEU A 133 -6.32 -16.09 -6.32
C LEU A 133 -7.81 -16.27 -6.07
N LYS A 134 -8.22 -17.34 -5.38
CA LYS A 134 -9.63 -17.62 -5.07
C LYS A 134 -10.05 -17.15 -3.68
N ASP A 135 -9.10 -16.84 -2.80
CA ASP A 135 -9.39 -16.53 -1.40
C ASP A 135 -10.06 -15.16 -1.26
N GLY A 136 -10.96 -15.03 -0.28
CA GLY A 136 -11.52 -13.74 0.09
C GLY A 136 -10.44 -12.82 0.61
N GLU A 137 -9.58 -13.30 1.49
CA GLU A 137 -8.60 -12.49 2.21
C GLU A 137 -7.20 -12.72 1.63
N ALA A 138 -7.09 -12.53 0.31
CA ALA A 138 -5.86 -12.78 -0.45
C ALA A 138 -4.69 -11.93 0.06
N GLU A 139 -4.96 -10.70 0.50
CA GLU A 139 -4.02 -9.78 1.14
C GLU A 139 -3.40 -10.32 2.43
N GLU A 140 -4.05 -11.25 3.13
CA GLU A 140 -3.50 -11.91 4.32
C GLU A 140 -2.79 -13.21 3.97
N LYS A 141 -3.31 -13.95 2.99
CA LYS A 141 -2.86 -15.30 2.62
C LYS A 141 -1.94 -15.32 1.39
N MET A 142 -1.16 -14.27 1.23
CA MET A 142 -0.14 -14.21 0.20
C MET A 142 0.89 -15.32 0.42
N PRO A 143 1.22 -16.15 -0.60
CA PRO A 143 2.25 -17.19 -0.47
C PRO A 143 3.59 -16.55 -0.07
N ILE A 144 4.26 -17.06 0.96
CA ILE A 144 5.49 -16.46 1.52
C ILE A 144 6.74 -17.18 1.00
N GLN A 145 6.60 -18.42 0.53
CA GLN A 145 7.71 -19.31 0.17
C GLN A 145 8.64 -18.76 -0.93
N TRP A 146 8.12 -17.90 -1.80
CA TRP A 146 8.90 -17.27 -2.87
C TRP A 146 9.51 -15.93 -2.46
N VAL A 147 9.16 -15.40 -1.28
CA VAL A 147 9.65 -14.12 -0.79
C VAL A 147 11.04 -14.34 -0.19
N PRO A 148 12.09 -13.71 -0.73
CA PRO A 148 13.43 -13.79 -0.17
C PRO A 148 13.44 -13.45 1.33
N ASN A 149 14.18 -14.23 2.11
CA ASN A 149 14.26 -14.04 3.57
C ASN A 149 14.77 -12.64 3.95
N GLU A 150 15.55 -12.00 3.09
CA GLU A 150 16.07 -10.64 3.29
C GLU A 150 14.96 -9.59 3.35
N LEU A 151 13.82 -9.82 2.69
CA LEU A 151 12.65 -8.93 2.71
C LEU A 151 11.85 -9.04 4.00
N THR A 152 11.86 -10.21 4.64
CA THR A 152 11.11 -10.48 5.87
C THR A 152 11.98 -10.35 7.12
N SER A 153 13.31 -10.40 6.98
CA SER A 153 14.29 -10.20 8.06
C SER A 153 14.39 -8.74 8.50
N GLY A 154 14.99 -8.47 9.67
CA GLY A 154 15.26 -7.09 10.11
C GLY A 154 14.13 -6.38 10.87
N GLY A 155 13.26 -7.14 11.54
CA GLY A 155 12.23 -6.60 12.45
C GLY A 155 11.17 -5.76 11.72
N ASP A 156 10.93 -4.55 12.22
CA ASP A 156 9.91 -3.64 11.70
C ASP A 156 10.14 -3.30 10.22
N LEU A 157 11.40 -3.10 9.81
CA LEU A 157 11.75 -2.81 8.42
C LEU A 157 11.48 -4.00 7.49
N GLY A 158 11.64 -5.24 7.99
CA GLY A 158 11.22 -6.45 7.26
C GLY A 158 9.71 -6.47 7.04
N THR A 159 8.95 -6.18 8.09
CA THR A 159 7.48 -6.10 8.02
C THR A 159 7.01 -5.07 7.00
N ILE A 160 7.62 -3.88 7.00
CA ILE A 160 7.33 -2.81 6.04
C ILE A 160 7.64 -3.26 4.61
N ARG A 161 8.85 -3.77 4.35
CA ARG A 161 9.27 -4.21 3.00
C ARG A 161 8.34 -5.29 2.45
N PHE A 162 8.00 -6.26 3.29
CA PHE A 162 7.05 -7.31 2.93
C PHE A 162 5.64 -6.76 2.67
N SER A 163 5.16 -5.79 3.45
CA SER A 163 3.85 -5.16 3.25
C SER A 163 3.76 -4.39 1.91
N ILE A 164 4.86 -3.75 1.49
CA ILE A 164 4.94 -3.05 0.20
C ILE A 164 4.94 -4.06 -0.96
N LEU A 165 5.74 -5.13 -0.86
CA LEU A 165 5.73 -6.20 -1.85
C LEU A 165 4.33 -6.81 -2.00
N ARG A 166 3.69 -7.09 -0.87
CA ARG A 166 2.33 -7.60 -0.80
C ARG A 166 1.33 -6.67 -1.49
N LEU A 167 1.39 -5.36 -1.20
CA LEU A 167 0.55 -4.37 -1.88
C LEU A 167 0.73 -4.40 -3.40
N LEU A 168 1.97 -4.47 -3.90
CA LEU A 168 2.25 -4.53 -5.33
C LEU A 168 1.69 -5.79 -5.98
N VAL A 169 1.89 -6.96 -5.36
CA VAL A 169 1.40 -8.24 -5.87
C VAL A 169 -0.12 -8.31 -5.85
N VAL A 170 -0.76 -7.91 -4.74
CA VAL A 170 -2.21 -7.87 -4.63
C VAL A 170 -2.79 -6.90 -5.65
N ARG A 171 -2.19 -5.71 -5.86
CA ARG A 171 -2.63 -4.79 -6.92
C ARG A 171 -2.61 -5.45 -8.31
N ALA A 172 -1.56 -6.21 -8.61
CA ALA A 172 -1.40 -6.82 -9.93
C ALA A 172 -2.33 -8.02 -10.16
N LEU A 173 -2.54 -8.85 -9.13
CA LEU A 173 -3.25 -10.13 -9.24
C LEU A 173 -4.68 -10.12 -8.69
N ARG A 174 -4.96 -9.31 -7.68
CA ARG A 174 -6.25 -9.20 -6.98
C ARG A 174 -6.58 -7.72 -6.70
N PRO A 175 -6.79 -6.91 -7.76
CA PRO A 175 -7.03 -5.47 -7.62
C PRO A 175 -8.26 -5.15 -6.78
N ASP A 176 -9.23 -6.07 -6.68
CA ASP A 176 -10.38 -5.98 -5.78
C ASP A 176 -9.97 -5.90 -4.30
N ARG A 177 -8.83 -6.50 -3.93
CA ARG A 177 -8.26 -6.50 -2.57
C ARG A 177 -7.15 -5.49 -2.37
N ALA A 178 -6.90 -4.63 -3.35
CA ALA A 178 -5.87 -3.60 -3.24
C ALA A 178 -6.12 -2.67 -2.04
N VAL A 179 -7.37 -2.27 -1.79
CA VAL A 179 -7.73 -1.40 -0.64
C VAL A 179 -7.33 -2.05 0.69
N ALA A 180 -7.65 -3.31 0.92
CA ALA A 180 -7.27 -4.01 2.16
C ALA A 180 -5.74 -4.16 2.29
N ALA A 181 -5.04 -4.46 1.19
CA ALA A 181 -3.58 -4.49 1.19
C ALA A 181 -2.95 -3.11 1.48
N MET A 182 -3.59 -2.01 1.07
CA MET A 182 -3.15 -0.65 1.41
C MET A 182 -3.30 -0.39 2.91
N GLU A 183 -4.38 -0.85 3.54
CA GLU A 183 -4.57 -0.73 4.98
C GLU A 183 -3.47 -1.47 5.75
N LEU A 184 -3.16 -2.70 5.36
CA LEU A 184 -2.07 -3.47 5.94
C LEU A 184 -0.71 -2.76 5.78
N CYS A 185 -0.47 -2.13 4.63
CA CYS A 185 0.75 -1.35 4.40
C CYS A 185 0.82 -0.11 5.31
N VAL A 186 -0.28 0.63 5.47
CA VAL A 186 -0.34 1.79 6.38
C VAL A 186 -0.10 1.36 7.83
N THR A 187 -0.71 0.25 8.26
CA THR A 187 -0.51 -0.32 9.60
C THR A 187 0.92 -0.80 9.79
N ALA A 188 1.57 -1.39 8.78
CA ALA A 188 2.97 -1.79 8.88
C ALA A 188 3.92 -0.59 9.05
N VAL A 189 3.61 0.56 8.43
CA VAL A 189 4.47 1.76 8.48
C VAL A 189 4.26 2.58 9.74
N PHE A 190 3.01 2.76 10.20
CA PHE A 190 2.69 3.63 11.32
C PHE A 190 2.27 2.89 12.60
N GLY A 191 2.06 1.58 12.53
CA GLY A 191 1.52 0.77 13.62
C GLY A 191 -0.01 0.85 13.73
N ASN A 192 -0.58 0.01 14.59
CA ASN A 192 -2.03 -0.09 14.81
C ASN A 192 -2.66 1.14 15.49
N SER A 193 -1.87 2.01 16.11
CA SER A 193 -2.35 3.23 16.76
C SER A 193 -2.67 4.36 15.77
N PHE A 194 -2.22 4.25 14.52
CA PHE A 194 -2.47 5.26 13.51
C PHE A 194 -3.86 5.11 12.89
N SER A 195 -4.82 5.84 13.44
CA SER A 195 -6.19 5.91 12.92
C SER A 195 -6.28 6.89 11.75
N TRP A 196 -6.08 6.39 10.54
CA TRP A 196 -6.22 7.19 9.32
C TRP A 196 -7.69 7.50 8.97
N ARG A 197 -8.63 6.67 9.43
CA ARG A 197 -10.08 6.91 9.27
C ARG A 197 -10.57 8.08 10.12
N GLY A 198 -9.85 8.36 11.22
CA GLY A 198 -10.15 9.43 12.16
C GLY A 198 -11.47 9.23 12.90
N SER A 199 -11.54 9.73 14.13
CA SER A 199 -12.80 10.10 14.77
C SER A 199 -12.81 11.62 14.94
N SER A 200 -13.98 12.24 14.79
CA SER A 200 -14.14 13.67 14.99
C SER A 200 -15.24 13.91 16.00
N ASP A 201 -14.87 14.38 17.20
CA ASP A 201 -15.81 14.99 18.13
C ASP A 201 -15.88 16.49 17.79
N LEU A 202 -17.01 16.92 17.20
CA LEU A 202 -17.23 18.29 16.79
C LEU A 202 -17.16 19.28 17.98
N TYR A 203 -17.55 18.85 19.18
CA TYR A 203 -17.46 19.68 20.37
C TYR A 203 -16.01 19.91 20.80
N GLU A 204 -15.20 18.85 20.83
CA GLU A 204 -13.77 18.97 21.14
C GLU A 204 -13.05 19.84 20.12
N ILE A 205 -13.35 19.65 18.83
CA ILE A 205 -12.79 20.47 17.74
C ILE A 205 -13.14 21.95 17.94
N ALA A 206 -14.40 22.27 18.24
CA ALA A 206 -14.86 23.64 18.40
C ALA A 206 -14.32 24.34 19.65
N THR A 207 -14.02 23.58 20.71
CA THR A 207 -13.64 24.16 22.01
C THR A 207 -12.15 24.12 22.32
N VAL A 208 -11.45 23.10 21.82
CA VAL A 208 -10.03 22.86 22.12
C VAL A 208 -9.14 23.17 20.92
N GLU A 209 -9.57 22.77 19.71
CA GLU A 209 -8.71 22.83 18.52
C GLU A 209 -8.90 24.09 17.68
N THR A 210 -9.97 24.86 17.93
CA THR A 210 -10.34 26.01 17.11
C THR A 210 -10.35 27.29 17.93
N GLU A 211 -9.81 28.37 17.36
CA GLU A 211 -9.88 29.70 17.94
C GLU A 211 -11.14 30.43 17.51
N ALA A 212 -11.69 31.32 18.36
CA ALA A 212 -12.91 32.08 18.06
C ALA A 212 -12.84 32.92 16.77
N LYS A 213 -11.64 33.29 16.31
CA LYS A 213 -11.42 34.05 15.07
C LYS A 213 -11.49 33.18 13.81
N THR A 214 -11.45 31.86 13.96
CA THR A 214 -11.41 30.89 12.85
C THR A 214 -12.77 30.20 12.76
N PRO A 215 -13.58 30.52 11.74
CA PRO A 215 -14.87 29.85 11.58
C PRO A 215 -14.68 28.38 11.21
N LEU A 216 -15.55 27.52 11.75
CA LEU A 216 -15.64 26.12 11.35
C LEU A 216 -16.53 26.01 10.11
N LEU A 217 -15.94 25.52 9.01
CA LEU A 217 -16.67 25.13 7.82
C LEU A 217 -16.99 23.63 7.89
N ILE A 218 -18.27 23.28 7.87
CA ILE A 218 -18.73 21.88 7.87
C ILE A 218 -19.38 21.60 6.52
N SER A 219 -18.74 20.73 5.74
CA SER A 219 -19.26 20.27 4.45
C SER A 219 -19.89 18.90 4.63
N SER A 220 -21.19 18.79 4.38
CA SER A 220 -21.93 17.53 4.39
C SER A 220 -22.16 16.99 2.98
N SER A 221 -22.35 15.67 2.88
CA SER A 221 -22.84 15.04 1.66
C SER A 221 -24.33 15.36 1.45
N ALA A 222 -24.78 15.28 0.19
CA ALA A 222 -26.19 15.49 -0.13
C ALA A 222 -27.09 14.53 0.67
N GLY A 223 -28.15 15.07 1.28
CA GLY A 223 -29.05 14.32 2.16
C GLY A 223 -28.61 14.24 3.62
N PHE A 224 -27.45 14.80 3.98
CA PHE A 224 -27.01 14.95 5.38
C PHE A 224 -26.95 16.45 5.75
N ASP A 225 -27.56 16.81 6.87
CA ASP A 225 -27.53 18.18 7.41
C ASP A 225 -26.74 18.20 8.72
N SER A 226 -25.54 18.80 8.69
CA SER A 226 -24.71 18.99 9.88
C SER A 226 -25.24 20.08 10.81
N GLY A 227 -26.16 20.95 10.35
CA GLY A 227 -26.77 21.98 11.18
C GLY A 227 -27.54 21.39 12.36
N GLY A 228 -28.26 20.28 12.14
CA GLY A 228 -28.94 19.55 13.21
C GLY A 228 -27.99 19.02 14.29
N GLU A 229 -26.79 18.55 13.90
CA GLU A 229 -25.76 18.08 14.83
C GLU A 229 -25.21 19.23 15.69
N VAL A 230 -24.89 20.37 15.07
CA VAL A 230 -24.44 21.59 15.78
C VAL A 230 -25.48 22.05 16.79
N ARG A 231 -26.77 22.08 16.41
CA ARG A 231 -27.87 22.45 17.30
C ARG A 231 -28.00 21.50 18.49
N SER A 232 -27.86 20.19 18.26
CA SER A 232 -27.89 19.17 19.30
C SER A 232 -26.76 19.38 20.32
N ILE A 233 -25.53 19.60 19.84
CA ILE A 233 -24.36 19.86 20.68
C ILE A 233 -24.54 21.13 21.51
N ALA A 234 -25.00 22.23 20.88
CA ALA A 234 -25.21 23.49 21.57
C ALA A 234 -26.27 23.36 22.68
N THR A 235 -27.41 22.71 22.38
CA THR A 235 -28.48 22.46 23.34
C THR A 235 -28.02 21.60 24.51
N GLY A 236 -27.31 20.50 24.23
CA GLY A 236 -26.81 19.57 25.26
C GLY A 236 -25.75 20.18 26.17
N ARG A 237 -25.09 21.26 25.75
CA ARG A 237 -24.03 21.95 26.50
C ARG A 237 -24.46 23.32 27.05
N GLY A 238 -25.70 23.75 26.80
CA GLY A 238 -26.22 25.05 27.23
C GLY A 238 -25.56 26.25 26.54
N ILE A 239 -25.08 26.06 25.30
CA ILE A 239 -24.43 27.11 24.51
C ILE A 239 -25.50 27.90 23.74
N GLY A 240 -25.45 29.23 23.84
CA GLY A 240 -26.33 30.11 23.05
C GLY A 240 -26.03 30.00 21.56
N LEU A 241 -27.05 29.72 20.74
CA LEU A 241 -26.94 29.54 19.30
C LEU A 241 -27.84 30.56 18.57
N VAL A 242 -27.28 31.21 17.55
CA VAL A 242 -28.02 32.07 16.62
C VAL A 242 -27.92 31.44 15.22
N GLU A 243 -29.06 31.09 14.64
CA GLU A 243 -29.14 30.44 13.35
C GLU A 243 -29.62 31.41 12.27
N VAL A 244 -28.94 31.39 11.12
CA VAL A 244 -29.27 32.22 9.96
C VAL A 244 -29.30 31.34 8.73
N ALA A 245 -30.44 31.35 8.02
CA ALA A 245 -30.57 30.67 6.74
C ALA A 245 -30.04 31.56 5.61
N MET A 246 -29.12 31.04 4.82
CA MET A 246 -28.60 31.71 3.63
C MET A 246 -29.41 31.29 2.41
N GLY A 247 -29.89 32.24 1.60
CA GLY A 247 -30.58 31.96 0.32
C GLY A 247 -32.10 32.10 0.31
N SER A 248 -32.65 33.01 1.13
CA SER A 248 -34.06 33.43 1.09
C SER A 248 -34.38 34.40 -0.06
#